data_AF-A0A8T0FA19-F1
#
_entry.id   AF-A0A8T0FA19-F1
#
_cell.length_a   1.000
_cell.length_b   1.000
_cell.length_c   1.000
_cell.angle_alpha   90.00
_cell.angle_beta   90.00
_cell.angle_gamma   90.00
#
_symmetry.space_group_name_H-M   'P 1'
#
loop_
_entity.id
_entity.type
_entity.pdbx_description
1 polymer ?
#
loop_
_entity_poly.entity_id
_entity_poly.type
_entity_poly.pdbx_seq_one_letter_code
_entity_poly.pdbx_strand_id
1 'polypeptide(L)'
;MEASWDSPLPEDIEKKFEIWQRQLKDLKELEISQRLSHLDLKDASLSLEVFCEASKLAYATCAFLRVQKDGKVTCQLIQARSKVAPLKGISIPRLELLSCMIGARLADTIKRDLHLEDIESTF
;
A
#
# COMPACT_ATOMS: atom_id res chain seq x y z
N MET A 1 11.49 33.88 11.28
CA MET A 1 10.16 34.47 11.45
C MET A 1 9.17 33.43 11.01
N GLU A 2 8.34 32.94 11.92
CA GLU A 2 7.22 32.08 11.55
C GLU A 2 6.21 32.92 10.78
N ALA A 3 5.78 32.45 9.61
CA ALA A 3 4.76 33.13 8.83
C ALA A 3 3.42 33.05 9.57
N SER A 4 2.65 34.16 9.58
CA SER A 4 1.28 34.14 10.07
C SER A 4 0.42 33.25 9.18
N TRP A 5 -0.63 32.63 9.72
CA TRP A 5 -1.56 31.76 8.97
C TRP A 5 -2.16 32.42 7.72
N ASP A 6 -2.35 33.73 7.74
CA ASP A 6 -2.89 34.50 6.61
C ASP A 6 -1.81 35.02 5.65
N SER A 7 -0.54 34.65 5.87
CA SER A 7 0.55 35.07 4.99
C SER A 7 0.53 34.26 3.69
N PRO A 8 0.89 34.87 2.54
CA PRO A 8 1.09 34.12 1.32
C PRO A 8 2.08 32.96 1.50
N LEU A 9 1.79 31.82 0.87
CA LEU A 9 2.70 30.69 0.88
C LEU A 9 4.00 31.05 0.14
N PRO A 10 5.14 30.47 0.53
CA PRO A 10 6.35 30.54 -0.27
C PRO A 10 6.08 30.03 -1.69
N GLU A 11 6.64 30.71 -2.69
CA GLU A 11 6.41 30.43 -4.11
C GLU A 11 6.71 28.97 -4.49
N ASP A 12 7.69 28.34 -3.83
CA ASP A 12 8.03 26.94 -4.09
C ASP A 12 6.95 25.95 -3.60
N ILE A 13 6.29 26.26 -2.49
CA ILE A 13 5.19 25.46 -1.93
C ILE A 13 3.92 25.67 -2.77
N GLU A 14 3.62 26.92 -3.12
CA GLU A 14 2.50 27.27 -3.99
C GLU A 14 2.60 26.51 -5.32
N LYS A 15 3.77 26.58 -5.99
CA LYS A 15 4.01 25.84 -7.24
C LYS A 15 3.85 24.33 -7.09
N LYS A 16 4.37 23.73 -6.02
CA LYS A 16 4.21 22.27 -5.75
C LYS A 16 2.73 21.92 -5.56
N PHE A 17 2.00 22.76 -4.83
CA PHE A 17 0.57 22.57 -4.59
C PHE A 17 -0.24 22.69 -5.88
N GLU A 18 0.03 23.69 -6.72
CA GLU A 18 -0.64 23.85 -8.02
C GLU A 18 -0.37 22.69 -8.98
N ILE A 19 0.85 22.14 -8.97
CA ILE A 19 1.18 20.92 -9.73
C ILE A 19 0.33 19.75 -9.23
N TRP A 20 0.35 19.51 -7.91
CA TRP A 20 -0.44 18.45 -7.29
C TRP A 20 -1.95 18.61 -7.58
N GLN A 21 -2.47 19.84 -7.47
CA GLN A 21 -3.87 20.15 -7.75
C GLN A 21 -4.25 19.87 -9.21
N ARG A 22 -3.36 20.15 -10.16
CA ARG A 22 -3.59 19.84 -11.58
C ARG A 22 -3.67 18.33 -11.81
N GLN A 23 -2.82 17.55 -11.15
CA GLN A 23 -2.83 16.08 -11.23
C GLN A 23 -4.12 15.46 -10.70
N LEU A 24 -4.87 16.15 -9.82
CA LEU A 24 -6.18 15.66 -9.37
C LEU A 24 -7.19 15.49 -10.52
N LYS A 25 -7.00 16.20 -11.64
CA LYS A 25 -7.86 16.03 -12.82
C LYS A 25 -7.69 14.66 -13.46
N ASP A 26 -6.48 14.09 -13.37
CA ASP A 26 -6.15 12.78 -13.93
C ASP A 26 -6.85 11.65 -13.17
N LEU A 27 -7.30 11.90 -11.92
CA LEU A 27 -8.11 10.94 -11.16
C LEU A 27 -9.45 10.61 -11.84
N LYS A 28 -9.95 11.47 -12.74
CA LYS A 28 -11.16 11.17 -13.50
C LYS A 28 -10.97 10.02 -14.49
N GLU A 29 -9.75 9.84 -14.97
CA GLU A 29 -9.37 8.79 -15.91
C GLU A 29 -8.87 7.52 -15.19
N LEU A 30 -8.73 7.58 -13.85
CA LEU A 30 -8.27 6.46 -13.05
C LEU A 30 -9.38 5.43 -12.89
N GLU A 31 -9.25 4.32 -13.62
CA GLU A 31 -10.09 3.14 -13.44
C GLU A 31 -9.37 2.09 -12.58
N ILE A 32 -9.93 1.77 -11.42
CA ILE A 32 -9.44 0.71 -10.55
C ILE A 32 -10.29 -0.53 -10.78
N SER A 33 -9.71 -1.55 -11.41
CA SER A 33 -10.36 -2.86 -11.58
C SER A 33 -10.74 -3.43 -10.21
N GLN A 34 -12.03 -3.74 -10.03
CA GLN A 34 -12.53 -4.46 -8.83
C GLN A 34 -12.23 -5.96 -8.88
N ARG A 35 -11.75 -6.46 -10.02
CA ARG A 35 -11.47 -7.88 -10.23
C ARG A 35 -10.09 -8.22 -9.66
N LEU A 36 -10.03 -9.28 -8.84
CA LEU A 36 -8.82 -9.80 -8.20
C LEU A 36 -7.76 -10.28 -9.20
N SER A 37 -8.18 -10.83 -10.34
CA SER A 37 -7.31 -11.17 -11.46
C SER A 37 -8.08 -11.26 -12.76
N HIS A 38 -7.47 -10.83 -13.86
CA HIS A 38 -7.97 -11.01 -15.22
C HIS A 38 -7.81 -12.46 -15.73
N LEU A 39 -7.13 -13.33 -14.97
CA LEU A 39 -7.09 -14.77 -15.22
C LEU A 39 -8.31 -15.46 -14.59
N ASP A 40 -8.65 -16.62 -15.13
CA ASP A 40 -9.58 -17.54 -14.48
C ASP A 40 -8.91 -18.16 -13.24
N LEU A 41 -9.58 -18.07 -12.09
CA LEU A 41 -9.06 -18.57 -10.81
C LEU A 41 -9.17 -20.09 -10.68
N LYS A 42 -10.00 -20.73 -11.51
CA LYS A 42 -10.14 -22.20 -11.48
C LYS A 42 -8.80 -22.86 -11.83
N ASP A 43 -8.36 -23.79 -11.00
CA ASP A 43 -7.08 -24.53 -11.14
C ASP A 43 -5.84 -23.61 -11.22
N ALA A 44 -5.97 -22.33 -10.81
CA ALA A 44 -4.86 -21.40 -10.74
C ALA A 44 -4.07 -21.57 -9.43
N SER A 45 -2.76 -21.31 -9.49
CA SER A 45 -1.94 -21.20 -8.29
C SER A 45 -2.08 -19.78 -7.72
N LEU A 46 -2.57 -19.68 -6.49
CA LEU A 46 -2.74 -18.42 -5.77
C LEU A 46 -1.72 -18.33 -4.63
N SER A 47 -1.14 -17.16 -4.45
CA SER A 47 -0.33 -16.82 -3.27
C SER A 47 -0.60 -15.38 -2.84
N LEU A 48 -0.45 -15.11 -1.54
CA LEU A 48 -0.54 -13.76 -0.99
C LEU A 48 0.88 -13.24 -0.72
N GLU A 49 1.30 -12.24 -1.46
CA GLU A 49 2.62 -11.61 -1.33
C GLU A 49 2.50 -10.35 -0.47
N VAL A 50 3.13 -10.34 0.70
CA VAL A 50 3.05 -9.25 1.68
C VAL A 50 4.40 -8.55 1.79
N PHE A 51 4.44 -7.27 1.46
CA PHE A 51 5.67 -6.47 1.56
C PHE A 51 5.60 -5.57 2.77
N CYS A 52 6.60 -5.64 3.64
CA CYS A 52 6.71 -4.81 4.83
C CYS A 52 7.92 -3.89 4.71
N GLU A 53 7.68 -2.58 4.73
CA GLU A 53 8.72 -1.56 4.58
C GLU A 53 8.70 -0.60 5.77
N ALA A 54 9.86 -0.06 6.14
CA ALA A 54 9.96 0.94 7.19
C ALA A 54 11.11 1.94 6.96
N SER A 55 10.84 3.20 7.28
CA SER A 55 11.80 4.30 7.20
C SER A 55 11.73 5.16 8.47
N LYS A 56 12.63 6.13 8.59
CA LYS A 56 12.59 7.11 9.68
C LYS A 56 11.31 7.97 9.71
N LEU A 57 10.59 8.04 8.59
CA LEU A 57 9.41 8.91 8.44
C LEU A 57 8.10 8.14 8.56
N ALA A 58 8.05 6.89 8.13
CA ALA A 58 6.85 6.07 8.11
C ALA A 58 7.19 4.58 7.98
N TYR A 59 6.24 3.73 8.35
CA TYR A 59 6.28 2.29 8.13
C TYR A 59 4.97 1.85 7.50
N ALA A 60 5.04 0.87 6.59
CA ALA A 60 3.92 0.49 5.75
C ALA A 60 4.00 -0.95 5.29
N THR A 61 2.82 -1.52 5.05
CA THR A 61 2.65 -2.86 4.50
C THR A 61 1.69 -2.80 3.33
N CYS A 62 1.96 -3.56 2.27
CA CYS A 62 1.01 -3.85 1.20
C CYS A 62 0.94 -5.36 0.95
N ALA A 63 -0.24 -5.85 0.58
CA ALA A 63 -0.50 -7.24 0.28
C ALA A 63 -1.10 -7.37 -1.13
N PHE A 64 -0.49 -8.22 -1.94
CA PHE A 64 -0.90 -8.51 -3.31
C PHE A 64 -1.39 -9.95 -3.43
N LEU A 65 -2.49 -10.15 -4.15
CA LEU A 65 -2.86 -11.48 -4.62
C LEU A 65 -2.09 -11.74 -5.90
N ARG A 66 -1.23 -12.76 -5.86
CA ARG A 66 -0.55 -13.29 -7.03
C ARG A 66 -1.34 -14.49 -7.55
N VAL A 67 -1.68 -14.46 -8.83
CA VAL A 67 -2.39 -15.54 -9.52
C VAL A 67 -1.54 -16.00 -10.70
N GLN A 68 -1.28 -17.30 -10.76
CA GLN A 68 -0.54 -17.93 -11.84
C GLN A 68 -1.38 -19.02 -12.52
N LYS A 69 -1.55 -18.92 -13.84
CA LYS A 69 -2.25 -19.92 -14.66
C LYS A 69 -1.69 -19.92 -16.08
N ASP A 70 -1.50 -21.10 -16.66
CA ASP A 70 -1.04 -21.29 -18.05
C ASP A 70 0.22 -20.46 -18.42
N GLY A 71 1.19 -20.39 -17.49
CA GLY A 71 2.43 -19.62 -17.67
C GLY A 71 2.28 -18.11 -17.55
N LYS A 72 1.07 -17.59 -17.28
CA LYS A 72 0.81 -16.16 -17.02
C LYS A 72 0.74 -15.89 -15.53
N VAL A 73 1.19 -14.70 -15.12
CA VAL A 73 1.15 -14.24 -13.73
C VAL A 73 0.49 -12.86 -13.69
N THR A 74 -0.41 -12.66 -12.74
CA THR A 74 -0.99 -11.35 -12.42
C THR A 74 -0.83 -11.07 -10.93
N CYS A 75 -0.51 -9.83 -10.57
CA CYS A 75 -0.45 -9.39 -9.18
C CYS A 75 -1.41 -8.21 -8.99
N GLN A 76 -2.38 -8.34 -8.09
CA GLN A 76 -3.35 -7.30 -7.79
C GLN A 76 -3.18 -6.86 -6.34
N LEU A 77 -3.06 -5.55 -6.10
CA LEU A 77 -3.03 -5.00 -4.75
C LEU A 77 -4.40 -5.22 -4.09
N ILE A 78 -4.42 -5.92 -2.97
CA ILE A 78 -5.65 -6.18 -2.21
C ILE A 78 -5.83 -5.12 -1.12
N GLN A 79 -4.76 -4.87 -0.36
CA GLN A 79 -4.81 -3.90 0.73
C GLN A 79 -3.42 -3.33 1.01
N ALA A 80 -3.39 -2.06 1.41
CA ALA A 80 -2.19 -1.41 1.92
C ALA A 80 -2.53 -0.64 3.20
N ARG A 81 -1.56 -0.58 4.12
CA ARG A 81 -1.64 0.16 5.38
C ARG A 81 -0.33 0.89 5.60
N SER A 82 -0.39 2.18 5.92
CA SER A 82 0.79 2.99 6.27
C SER A 82 0.56 3.77 7.55
N LYS A 83 1.63 4.06 8.27
CA LYS A 83 1.63 4.85 9.50
C LYS A 83 2.86 5.76 9.56
N VAL A 84 2.66 7.00 9.98
CA VAL A 84 3.76 7.95 10.24
C VAL A 84 4.56 7.47 11.44
N ALA A 85 5.89 7.57 11.36
CA ALA A 85 6.79 7.21 12.46
C ALA A 85 6.59 8.16 13.65
N PRO A 86 6.60 7.68 14.90
CA PRO A 86 6.47 8.53 16.07
C PRO A 86 7.57 9.58 16.19
N LEU A 87 7.19 10.81 16.54
CA LEU A 87 8.11 11.94 16.71
C LEU A 87 9.17 11.71 17.78
N LYS A 88 8.87 10.88 18.80
CA LYS A 88 9.81 10.55 19.89
C LYS A 88 11.01 9.72 19.42
N GLY A 89 11.05 9.31 18.16
CA GLY A 89 12.11 8.51 17.57
C GLY A 89 12.03 7.06 18.06
N ILE A 90 11.82 6.13 17.15
CA ILE A 90 12.04 4.71 17.38
C ILE A 90 13.06 4.20 16.37
N SER A 91 13.80 3.16 16.74
CA SER A 91 14.82 2.59 15.86
C SER A 91 14.17 1.99 14.60
N ILE A 92 14.91 2.03 13.49
CA ILE A 92 14.47 1.44 12.21
C ILE A 92 14.09 -0.04 12.39
N PRO A 93 14.88 -0.90 13.07
CA PRO A 93 14.49 -2.29 13.31
C PRO A 93 13.16 -2.45 14.04
N ARG A 94 12.81 -1.53 14.94
CA ARG A 94 11.51 -1.56 15.63
C ARG A 94 10.37 -1.13 14.72
N LEU A 95 10.62 -0.19 13.80
CA LEU A 95 9.64 0.20 12.78
C LEU A 95 9.42 -0.91 11.75
N GLU A 96 10.47 -1.62 11.33
CA GLU A 96 10.40 -2.82 10.49
C GLU A 96 9.53 -3.88 11.17
N LEU A 97 9.78 -4.19 12.45
CA LEU A 97 8.97 -5.14 13.21
C LEU A 97 7.50 -4.71 13.33
N LEU A 98 7.23 -3.41 13.52
CA LEU A 98 5.86 -2.88 13.54
C LEU A 98 5.18 -3.00 12.17
N SER A 99 5.92 -2.82 11.09
CA SER A 99 5.45 -3.07 9.73
C SER A 99 5.08 -4.54 9.55
N CYS A 100 5.96 -5.47 9.92
CA CYS A 100 5.69 -6.92 9.85
C CYS A 100 4.49 -7.34 10.70
N MET A 101 4.31 -6.74 11.89
CA MET A 101 3.13 -6.99 12.72
C MET A 101 1.84 -6.56 12.02
N ILE A 102 1.86 -5.42 11.32
CA ILE A 102 0.73 -4.97 10.50
C ILE A 102 0.53 -5.95 9.34
N GLY A 103 1.60 -6.35 8.67
CA GLY A 103 1.57 -7.32 7.58
C GLY A 103 0.94 -8.65 7.95
N ALA A 104 1.36 -9.25 9.06
CA ALA A 104 0.79 -10.51 9.53
C ALA A 104 -0.73 -10.41 9.80
N ARG A 105 -1.17 -9.31 10.44
CA ARG A 105 -2.59 -9.04 10.69
C ARG A 105 -3.37 -8.77 9.40
N LEU A 106 -2.75 -8.07 8.45
CA LEU A 106 -3.33 -7.76 7.15
C LEU A 106 -3.55 -9.05 6.36
N ALA A 107 -2.55 -9.93 6.34
CA ALA A 107 -2.61 -11.21 5.67
C ALA A 107 -3.73 -12.11 6.22
N ASP A 108 -3.80 -12.24 7.55
CA ASP A 108 -4.88 -12.99 8.21
C ASP A 108 -6.27 -12.44 7.86
N THR A 109 -6.42 -11.11 7.90
CA THR A 109 -7.68 -10.45 7.58
C THR A 109 -8.08 -10.68 6.13
N ILE A 110 -7.16 -10.50 5.18
CA ILE A 110 -7.42 -10.72 3.75
C ILE A 110 -7.82 -12.17 3.49
N LYS A 111 -7.08 -13.14 4.05
CA LYS A 111 -7.37 -14.57 3.85
C LYS A 111 -8.76 -14.94 4.34
N ARG A 112 -9.13 -14.49 5.55
CA ARG A 112 -10.46 -14.74 6.11
C ARG A 112 -11.57 -14.06 5.31
N ASP A 113 -11.39 -12.77 4.98
CA ASP A 113 -12.44 -11.96 4.35
C ASP A 113 -12.68 -12.36 2.89
N LEU A 114 -11.68 -12.96 2.22
CA LEU A 114 -11.77 -13.44 0.83
C LEU A 114 -11.92 -14.97 0.71
N HIS A 115 -12.02 -15.71 1.82
CA HIS A 115 -12.07 -17.18 1.84
C HIS A 115 -10.88 -17.84 1.12
N LEU A 116 -9.68 -17.38 1.45
CA LEU A 116 -8.39 -17.82 0.90
C LEU A 116 -7.48 -18.41 2.00
N GLU A 117 -8.05 -19.13 2.95
CA GLU A 117 -7.32 -19.66 4.12
C GLU A 117 -6.20 -20.64 3.72
N ASP A 118 -6.40 -21.38 2.62
CA ASP A 118 -5.50 -22.45 2.17
C ASP A 118 -4.35 -21.97 1.27
N ILE A 119 -4.31 -20.70 0.86
CA ILE A 119 -3.24 -20.21 -0.02
C ILE A 119 -1.97 -19.90 0.78
N GLU A 120 -0.80 -20.02 0.16
CA GLU A 120 0.46 -19.64 0.80
C GLU A 120 0.56 -18.12 1.00
N SER A 121 1.24 -17.69 2.07
CA SER A 121 1.61 -16.29 2.27
C SER A 121 3.12 -16.14 2.30
N THR A 122 3.64 -15.25 1.46
CA THR A 122 5.04 -14.85 1.41
C THR A 122 5.18 -13.47 2.05
N PHE A 123 6.22 -13.26 2.86
CA PHE A 123 6.52 -12.00 3.56
C PHE A 123 7.93 -11.51 3.21
#